data_AF-A0A961BRR0-F1
#
_entry.id   AF-A0A961BRR0-F1
#
_cell.length_a   1.000
_cell.length_b   1.000
_cell.length_c   1.000
_cell.angle_alpha   90.00
_cell.angle_beta   90.00
_cell.angle_gamma   90.00
#
_symmetry.space_group_name_H-M   'P 1'
#
loop_
_entity.id
_entity.type
_entity.pdbx_description
1 polymer ?
#
loop_
_entity_poly.entity_id
_entity_poly.type
_entity_poly.pdbx_seq_one_letter_code
_entity_poly.pdbx_strand_id
1 'polypeptide(L)'
;VGALRAVGPPAGSGRWSLVAPLLTPPATPTEQAHALAAQLLERHGLVTRETVRSEGVPGGFAALYPVLGALEERGHVRRGYFVAGLGGAQFALPGAVDRVRAPAAADDPPLVLAATDPAQPYGAVLPWPPTAGRPARAAGALVVLWRGLALAWLDRSGTGLWRFPTADAPALDGVAPDVVDRALADALVGIVRHGRRRSMELRTVDGEPARTSSLAPALLQAGCSDGYRGLVVQVDGRASRADGA
;
A
#
# COMPACT_ATOMS: atom_id res chain seq x y z
N VAL A 1 -30.27 -40.71 1.67
CA VAL A 1 -29.53 -40.19 2.83
C VAL A 1 -28.11 -40.73 2.76
N GLY A 2 -27.15 -39.87 2.42
CA GLY A 2 -25.75 -40.27 2.25
C GLY A 2 -24.88 -39.03 2.33
N ALA A 3 -24.53 -38.62 3.55
CA ALA A 3 -23.65 -37.49 3.76
C ALA A 3 -22.20 -37.95 3.52
N LEU A 4 -21.55 -37.40 2.49
CA LEU A 4 -20.11 -37.52 2.30
C LEU A 4 -19.41 -36.77 3.44
N ARG A 5 -19.07 -37.50 4.51
CA ARG A 5 -18.14 -37.03 5.54
C ARG A 5 -16.72 -37.38 5.09
N ALA A 6 -16.12 -36.49 4.30
CA ALA A 6 -14.67 -36.38 4.21
C ALA A 6 -14.30 -34.96 4.66
N VAL A 7 -14.07 -34.78 5.95
CA VAL A 7 -13.52 -33.55 6.53
C VAL A 7 -12.00 -33.64 6.32
N GLY A 8 -11.53 -33.13 5.19
CA GLY A 8 -10.12 -32.74 5.06
C GLY A 8 -9.78 -31.63 6.08
N PRO A 9 -8.48 -31.33 6.30
CA PRO A 9 -8.08 -30.24 7.20
C PRO A 9 -8.83 -28.95 6.85
N PRO A 10 -9.06 -28.01 7.78
CA PRO A 10 -9.87 -26.80 7.56
C PRO A 10 -9.40 -25.91 6.39
N ALA A 11 -8.21 -26.17 5.84
CA ALA A 11 -7.72 -25.61 4.57
C ALA A 11 -8.41 -26.18 3.30
N GLY A 12 -9.18 -27.26 3.40
CA GLY A 12 -9.66 -28.08 2.28
C GLY A 12 -11.15 -28.00 1.95
N SER A 13 -11.98 -27.31 2.74
CA SER A 13 -13.39 -27.09 2.35
C SER A 13 -13.53 -25.81 1.52
N GLY A 14 -14.00 -25.94 0.28
CA GLY A 14 -14.38 -24.80 -0.58
C GLY A 14 -13.25 -24.10 -1.35
N ARG A 15 -12.03 -24.67 -1.40
CA ARG A 15 -10.95 -24.12 -2.22
C ARG A 15 -10.92 -24.81 -3.59
N TRP A 16 -11.29 -24.06 -4.61
CA TRP A 16 -11.09 -24.43 -6.00
C TRP A 16 -9.61 -24.25 -6.34
N SER A 17 -8.96 -25.30 -6.82
CA SER A 17 -7.59 -25.25 -7.35
C SER A 17 -7.62 -25.51 -8.85
N LEU A 18 -6.68 -24.88 -9.56
CA LEU A 18 -6.48 -25.13 -10.98
C LEU A 18 -5.92 -26.55 -11.11
N VAL A 19 -6.64 -27.42 -11.84
CA VAL A 19 -6.29 -28.86 -11.96
C VAL A 19 -5.31 -29.11 -13.12
N ALA A 20 -5.25 -28.20 -14.10
CA ALA A 20 -4.36 -28.33 -15.27
C ALA A 20 -2.87 -28.57 -14.91
N PRO A 21 -2.28 -27.96 -13.87
CA PRO A 21 -0.91 -28.23 -13.45
C PRO A 21 -0.69 -29.66 -12.93
N LEU A 22 -1.75 -30.38 -12.52
CA LEU A 22 -1.66 -31.79 -12.13
C LEU A 22 -1.49 -32.72 -13.35
N LEU A 23 -1.74 -32.20 -14.56
CA LEU A 23 -1.57 -32.94 -15.82
C LEU A 23 -0.16 -32.78 -16.40
N THR A 24 0.67 -31.89 -15.84
CA THR A 24 2.05 -31.65 -16.25
C THR A 24 3.03 -32.16 -15.18
N PRO A 25 4.28 -32.51 -15.55
CA PRO A 25 5.31 -32.81 -14.57
C PRO A 25 5.43 -31.68 -13.54
N PRO A 26 5.64 -31.98 -12.24
CA PRO A 26 5.80 -30.95 -11.24
C PRO A 26 7.03 -30.10 -11.55
N ALA A 27 6.90 -28.79 -11.41
CA ALA A 27 8.02 -27.88 -11.55
C ALA A 27 9.14 -28.25 -10.57
N THR A 28 10.37 -28.21 -11.04
CA THR A 28 11.56 -28.42 -10.20
C THR A 28 11.68 -27.33 -9.14
N PRO A 29 12.41 -27.57 -8.03
CA PRO A 29 12.63 -26.54 -7.01
C PRO A 29 13.23 -25.24 -7.57
N THR A 30 14.12 -25.35 -8.56
CA THR A 30 14.74 -24.20 -9.21
C THR A 30 13.74 -23.40 -10.05
N GLU A 31 12.87 -24.08 -10.81
CA GLU A 31 11.81 -23.41 -11.59
C GLU A 31 10.82 -22.68 -10.67
N GLN A 32 10.44 -23.29 -9.55
CA GLN A 32 9.57 -22.67 -8.56
C GLN A 32 10.23 -21.44 -7.92
N ALA A 33 11.50 -21.55 -7.51
CA ALA A 33 12.26 -20.44 -6.95
C ALA A 33 12.47 -19.31 -7.98
N HIS A 34 12.71 -19.65 -9.25
CA HIS A 34 12.79 -18.69 -10.35
C HIS A 34 11.49 -17.94 -10.58
N ALA A 35 10.37 -18.65 -10.69
CA ALA A 35 9.06 -18.02 -10.86
C ALA A 35 8.71 -17.10 -9.67
N LEU A 36 9.01 -17.54 -8.45
CA LEU A 36 8.78 -16.73 -7.25
C LEU A 36 9.68 -15.49 -7.20
N ALA A 37 10.97 -15.63 -7.55
CA ALA A 37 11.89 -14.50 -7.63
C ALA A 37 11.44 -13.47 -8.68
N ALA A 38 11.03 -13.94 -9.87
CA ALA A 38 10.50 -13.08 -10.93
C ALA A 38 9.24 -12.32 -10.47
N GLN A 39 8.28 -13.02 -9.85
CA GLN A 39 7.08 -12.40 -9.31
C GLN A 39 7.39 -11.31 -8.28
N LEU A 40 8.35 -11.55 -7.39
CA LEU A 40 8.76 -10.57 -6.38
C LEU A 40 9.45 -9.36 -7.00
N LEU A 41 10.31 -9.58 -7.99
CA LEU A 41 11.00 -8.51 -8.72
C LEU A 41 10.01 -7.64 -9.51
N GLU A 42 9.03 -8.24 -10.17
CA GLU A 42 8.00 -7.50 -10.90
C GLU A 42 7.08 -6.70 -9.97
N ARG A 43 6.69 -7.30 -8.83
CA ARG A 43 5.79 -6.68 -7.86
C ARG A 43 6.43 -5.55 -7.08
N HIS A 44 7.65 -5.76 -6.58
CA HIS A 44 8.32 -4.83 -5.65
C HIS A 44 9.38 -3.97 -6.34
N GLY A 45 9.85 -4.35 -7.54
CA GLY A 45 10.99 -3.73 -8.23
C GLY A 45 12.34 -4.02 -7.58
N LEU A 46 12.37 -4.13 -6.25
CA LEU A 46 13.53 -4.40 -5.41
C LEU A 46 13.17 -5.48 -4.38
N VAL A 47 14.00 -6.52 -4.32
CA VAL A 47 13.86 -7.66 -3.43
C VAL A 47 14.93 -7.58 -2.36
N THR A 48 14.50 -7.52 -1.10
CA THR A 48 15.35 -7.61 0.09
C THR A 48 14.93 -8.80 0.94
N ARG A 49 15.69 -9.05 2.00
CA ARG A 49 15.30 -10.02 3.03
C ARG A 49 13.96 -9.67 3.67
N GLU A 50 13.69 -8.39 3.89
CA GLU A 50 12.45 -7.88 4.48
C GLU A 50 11.25 -8.05 3.55
N THR A 51 11.40 -7.79 2.23
CA THR A 51 10.31 -8.02 1.26
C THR A 51 9.93 -9.50 1.22
N VAL A 52 10.93 -10.39 1.13
CA VAL A 52 10.74 -11.86 1.12
C VAL A 52 10.07 -12.34 2.41
N ARG A 53 10.46 -11.78 3.57
CA ARG A 53 9.80 -12.08 4.85
C ARG A 53 8.35 -11.61 4.85
N SER A 54 8.06 -10.42 4.34
CA SER A 54 6.71 -9.85 4.33
C SER A 54 5.74 -10.64 3.43
N GLU A 55 6.26 -11.27 2.38
CA GLU A 55 5.53 -12.13 1.45
C GLU A 55 5.40 -13.58 1.96
N GLY A 56 6.01 -13.92 3.10
CA GLY A 56 5.88 -15.23 3.73
C GLY A 56 6.53 -16.36 2.91
N VAL A 57 7.58 -16.06 2.15
CA VAL A 57 8.24 -17.05 1.28
C VAL A 57 8.85 -18.19 2.10
N PRO A 58 8.48 -19.46 1.83
CA PRO A 58 9.09 -20.62 2.49
C PRO A 58 10.61 -20.66 2.30
N GLY A 59 11.35 -20.93 3.39
CA GLY A 59 12.83 -20.91 3.37
C GLY A 59 13.44 -19.50 3.31
N GLY A 60 12.61 -18.45 3.24
CA GLY A 60 13.03 -17.06 3.29
C GLY A 60 13.98 -16.67 2.15
N PHE A 61 14.80 -15.65 2.41
CA PHE A 61 15.69 -15.07 1.40
C PHE A 61 16.76 -16.06 0.90
N ALA A 62 17.23 -16.97 1.78
CA ALA A 62 18.24 -17.97 1.43
C ALA A 62 17.76 -18.93 0.34
N ALA A 63 16.47 -19.27 0.31
CA ALA A 63 15.89 -20.14 -0.70
C ALA A 63 15.90 -19.52 -2.11
N LEU A 64 15.85 -18.18 -2.20
CA LEU A 64 15.85 -17.46 -3.47
C LEU A 64 17.24 -17.00 -3.91
N TYR A 65 18.21 -16.94 -3.00
CA TYR A 65 19.53 -16.38 -3.26
C TYR A 65 20.27 -17.02 -4.46
N PRO A 66 20.31 -18.36 -4.64
CA PRO A 66 21.02 -18.97 -5.77
C PRO A 66 20.45 -18.54 -7.13
N VAL A 67 19.12 -18.44 -7.21
CA VAL A 67 18.42 -17.98 -8.43
C VAL A 67 18.66 -16.49 -8.66
N LEU A 68 18.56 -15.66 -7.62
CA LEU A 68 18.83 -14.23 -7.71
C LEU A 68 20.28 -13.94 -8.12
N GLY A 69 21.24 -14.74 -7.62
CA GLY A 69 22.65 -14.70 -8.06
C GLY A 69 22.79 -15.06 -9.53
N ALA A 70 22.20 -16.17 -9.98
CA ALA A 70 22.24 -16.56 -11.39
C ALA A 70 21.58 -15.52 -12.32
N LEU A 71 20.52 -14.84 -11.86
CA LEU A 71 19.91 -13.74 -12.59
C LEU A 71 20.82 -12.51 -12.68
N GLU A 72 21.60 -12.24 -11.63
CA GLU A 72 22.57 -11.15 -11.61
C GLU A 72 23.76 -11.44 -12.53
N GLU A 73 24.32 -12.65 -12.49
CA GLU A 73 25.40 -13.10 -13.38
C GLU A 73 25.01 -12.98 -14.86
N ARG A 74 23.73 -13.23 -15.18
CA ARG A 74 23.16 -13.06 -16.53
C ARG A 74 22.79 -11.62 -16.87
N GLY A 75 22.91 -10.69 -15.93
CA GLY A 75 22.62 -9.26 -16.11
C GLY A 75 21.13 -8.90 -16.07
N HIS A 76 20.23 -9.81 -15.70
CA HIS A 76 18.79 -9.53 -15.61
C HIS A 76 18.43 -8.66 -14.41
N VAL A 77 19.22 -8.76 -13.32
CA VAL A 77 19.05 -7.95 -12.11
C VAL A 77 20.38 -7.36 -11.69
N ARG A 78 20.32 -6.33 -10.84
CA ARG A 78 21.47 -5.73 -10.19
C ARG A 78 21.48 -6.12 -8.72
N ARG A 79 22.61 -6.60 -8.22
CA ARG A 79 22.85 -6.83 -6.79
C ARG A 79 23.59 -5.64 -6.19
N GLY A 80 23.15 -5.15 -5.03
CA GLY A 80 23.80 -4.03 -4.36
C GLY A 80 23.10 -3.61 -3.07
N TYR A 81 23.43 -2.40 -2.62
CA TYR A 81 22.78 -1.73 -1.50
C TYR A 81 22.15 -0.45 -2.05
N PHE A 82 20.85 -0.48 -2.36
CA PHE A 82 20.18 0.64 -3.01
C PHE A 82 19.41 1.50 -2.01
N VAL A 83 18.83 0.88 -0.98
CA VAL A 83 18.06 1.56 0.07
C VAL A 83 18.78 1.43 1.41
N ALA A 84 19.07 2.57 2.04
CA ALA A 84 19.66 2.62 3.37
C ALA A 84 18.72 2.05 4.44
N GLY A 85 19.27 1.47 5.50
CA GLY A 85 18.49 0.88 6.60
C GLY A 85 17.90 -0.51 6.31
N LEU A 86 17.94 -0.98 5.05
CA LEU A 86 17.61 -2.36 4.70
C LEU A 86 18.89 -3.21 4.65
N GLY A 87 18.87 -4.33 5.37
CA GLY A 87 20.06 -5.15 5.58
C GLY A 87 20.32 -6.15 4.46
N GLY A 88 21.60 -6.54 4.31
CA GLY A 88 22.05 -7.56 3.38
C GLY A 88 22.01 -7.13 1.91
N ALA A 89 22.36 -8.06 1.02
CA ALA A 89 22.32 -7.83 -0.42
C ALA A 89 20.89 -7.62 -0.91
N GLN A 90 20.69 -6.60 -1.74
CA GLN A 90 19.41 -6.27 -2.37
C GLN A 90 19.52 -6.60 -3.87
N PHE A 91 18.45 -7.12 -4.46
CA PHE A 91 18.38 -7.41 -5.88
C PHE A 91 17.27 -6.58 -6.51
N ALA A 92 17.56 -5.88 -7.59
CA ALA A 92 16.57 -5.01 -8.24
C ALA A 92 16.61 -5.17 -9.76
N LEU A 93 15.47 -4.96 -10.39
CA LEU A 93 15.44 -4.77 -11.85
C LEU A 93 16.25 -3.51 -12.20
N PRO A 94 16.99 -3.48 -13.33
CA PRO A 94 17.79 -2.32 -13.70
C PRO A 94 17.02 -0.99 -13.65
N GLY A 95 15.83 -0.93 -14.26
CA GLY A 95 14.98 0.26 -14.23
C GLY A 95 14.37 0.58 -12.86
N ALA A 96 14.35 -0.36 -11.91
CA ALA A 96 13.95 -0.07 -10.54
C ALA A 96 15.07 0.69 -9.79
N VAL A 97 16.33 0.35 -10.04
CA VAL A 97 17.49 1.07 -9.48
C VAL A 97 17.48 2.53 -9.93
N ASP A 98 17.22 2.76 -11.23
CA ASP A 98 17.17 4.12 -11.79
C ASP A 98 16.04 4.93 -11.16
N ARG A 99 14.86 4.32 -10.97
CA ARG A 99 13.73 4.99 -10.31
C ARG A 99 13.98 5.32 -8.84
N VAL A 100 14.67 4.45 -8.10
CA VAL A 100 15.04 4.73 -6.69
C VAL A 100 16.04 5.90 -6.58
N ARG A 101 16.87 6.10 -7.61
CA ARG A 101 17.84 7.21 -7.66
C ARG A 101 17.25 8.51 -8.18
N ALA A 102 16.18 8.44 -8.96
CA ALA A 102 15.53 9.62 -9.48
C ALA A 102 14.89 10.44 -8.34
N PRO A 103 15.05 11.78 -8.34
CA PRO A 103 14.30 12.61 -7.42
C PRO A 103 12.80 12.47 -7.71
N ALA A 104 11.98 12.54 -6.66
CA ALA A 104 10.53 12.61 -6.84
C ALA A 104 10.17 13.87 -7.64
N ALA A 105 9.20 13.77 -8.56
CA ALA A 105 8.78 14.93 -9.32
C ALA A 105 8.10 15.93 -8.37
N ALA A 106 8.36 17.22 -8.58
CA ALA A 106 7.78 18.27 -7.75
C ALA A 106 6.24 18.26 -7.80
N ASP A 107 5.67 17.88 -8.95
CA ASP A 107 4.24 17.96 -9.21
C ASP A 107 3.49 16.64 -9.00
N ASP A 108 4.16 15.58 -8.50
CA ASP A 108 3.49 14.31 -8.22
C ASP A 108 2.41 14.50 -7.13
N PRO A 109 1.14 14.17 -7.36
CA PRO A 109 0.11 14.26 -6.32
C PRO A 109 0.26 13.14 -5.29
N PRO A 110 -0.29 13.30 -4.07
CA PRO A 110 -0.35 12.21 -3.12
C PRO A 110 -1.17 11.02 -3.65
N LEU A 111 -0.74 9.81 -3.32
CA LEU A 111 -1.37 8.56 -3.66
C LEU A 111 -2.09 7.97 -2.46
N VAL A 112 -3.30 7.47 -2.67
CA VAL A 112 -4.01 6.67 -1.66
C VAL A 112 -3.97 5.20 -2.04
N LEU A 113 -3.33 4.40 -1.19
CA LEU A 113 -3.23 2.94 -1.35
C LEU A 113 -3.93 2.22 -0.22
N ALA A 114 -4.37 0.98 -0.48
CA ALA A 114 -4.77 0.10 0.60
C ALA A 114 -3.54 -0.20 1.47
N ALA A 115 -3.72 -0.30 2.80
CA ALA A 115 -2.62 -0.62 3.70
C ALA A 115 -2.03 -2.02 3.45
N THR A 116 -2.76 -2.89 2.74
CA THR A 116 -2.31 -4.23 2.32
C THR A 116 -1.70 -4.25 0.92
N ASP A 117 -1.68 -3.14 0.20
CA ASP A 117 -1.15 -3.05 -1.15
C ASP A 117 0.37 -3.25 -1.16
N PRO A 118 0.94 -4.11 -2.02
CA PRO A 118 2.39 -4.34 -2.06
C PRO A 118 3.21 -3.09 -2.39
N ALA A 119 2.66 -2.10 -3.11
CA ALA A 119 3.34 -0.84 -3.39
C ALA A 119 3.43 0.09 -2.16
N GLN A 120 2.73 -0.24 -1.07
CA GLN A 120 2.82 0.46 0.20
C GLN A 120 3.86 -0.25 1.10
N PRO A 121 5.02 0.39 1.40
CA PRO A 121 6.14 -0.30 2.06
C PRO A 121 6.09 -0.29 3.60
N TYR A 122 5.34 0.64 4.20
CA TYR A 122 5.31 0.80 5.66
C TYR A 122 4.51 -0.29 6.36
N GLY A 123 5.04 -0.83 7.45
CA GLY A 123 4.49 -2.00 8.13
C GLY A 123 4.84 -3.33 7.45
N ALA A 124 5.64 -3.31 6.39
CA ALA A 124 6.16 -4.50 5.72
C ALA A 124 7.69 -4.47 5.68
N VAL A 125 8.24 -3.60 4.82
CA VAL A 125 9.68 -3.44 4.60
C VAL A 125 10.21 -2.27 5.42
N LEU A 126 9.43 -1.19 5.53
CA LEU A 126 9.75 -0.03 6.34
C LEU A 126 8.93 -0.04 7.65
N PRO A 127 9.48 0.42 8.78
CA PRO A 127 8.71 0.62 10.01
C PRO A 127 7.72 1.77 9.82
N TRP A 128 6.55 1.72 10.47
CA TRP A 128 5.64 2.86 10.48
C TRP A 128 6.29 4.09 11.13
N PRO A 129 6.06 5.31 10.62
CA PRO A 129 6.48 6.51 11.31
C PRO A 129 5.78 6.64 12.68
N PRO A 130 6.40 7.33 13.65
CA PRO A 130 5.80 7.53 14.97
C PRO A 130 4.44 8.22 14.88
N THR A 131 3.44 7.69 15.56
CA THR A 131 2.11 8.30 15.70
C THR A 131 1.44 7.75 16.97
N ALA A 132 0.50 8.51 17.55
CA ALA A 132 -0.33 8.02 18.65
C ALA A 132 -1.36 6.96 18.19
N GLY A 133 -1.61 6.89 16.88
CA GLY A 133 -2.41 5.85 16.27
C GLY A 133 -1.76 4.47 16.32
N ARG A 134 -2.49 3.45 15.88
CA ARG A 134 -2.00 2.06 15.78
C ARG A 134 -2.06 1.59 14.32
N PRO A 135 -1.22 2.16 13.44
CA PRO A 135 -1.26 1.82 12.03
C PRO A 135 -0.91 0.34 11.83
N ALA A 136 -1.64 -0.30 10.91
CA ALA A 136 -1.44 -1.71 10.57
C ALA A 136 -1.81 -1.95 9.10
N ARG A 137 -1.17 -2.96 8.49
CA ARG A 137 -1.52 -3.46 7.16
C ARG A 137 -2.77 -4.34 7.27
N ALA A 138 -3.93 -3.70 7.40
CA ALA A 138 -5.22 -4.35 7.56
C ALA A 138 -6.14 -4.07 6.39
N ALA A 139 -6.92 -5.08 5.98
CA ALA A 139 -7.92 -4.92 4.93
C ALA A 139 -8.93 -3.80 5.29
N GLY A 140 -9.18 -2.91 4.34
CA GLY A 140 -10.05 -1.74 4.49
C GLY A 140 -9.37 -0.48 5.05
N ALA A 141 -8.18 -0.59 5.63
CA ALA A 141 -7.36 0.57 6.01
C ALA A 141 -6.64 1.14 4.78
N LEU A 142 -6.40 2.45 4.78
CA LEU A 142 -5.74 3.16 3.68
C LEU A 142 -4.52 3.93 4.19
N VAL A 143 -3.56 4.16 3.31
CA VAL A 143 -2.38 4.99 3.57
C VAL A 143 -2.30 6.05 2.48
N VAL A 144 -2.09 7.29 2.89
CA VAL A 144 -1.78 8.40 1.98
C VAL A 144 -0.25 8.53 1.92
N LEU A 145 0.30 8.39 0.73
CA LEU A 145 1.73 8.50 0.45
C LEU A 145 1.97 9.73 -0.43
N TRP A 146 3.00 10.50 -0.16
CA TRP A 146 3.42 11.58 -1.04
C TRP A 146 4.94 11.59 -1.18
N ARG A 147 5.44 11.46 -2.41
CA ARG A 147 6.88 11.36 -2.71
C ARG A 147 7.59 10.28 -1.88
N GLY A 148 6.91 9.15 -1.67
CA GLY A 148 7.40 8.03 -0.86
C GLY A 148 7.23 8.17 0.66
N LEU A 149 6.83 9.34 1.17
CA LEU A 149 6.54 9.55 2.59
C LEU A 149 5.10 9.20 2.94
N ALA A 150 4.88 8.51 4.04
CA ALA A 150 3.53 8.36 4.60
C ALA A 150 3.07 9.66 5.25
N LEU A 151 1.99 10.25 4.73
CA LEU A 151 1.35 11.44 5.30
C LEU A 151 0.32 11.07 6.37
N ALA A 152 -0.48 10.04 6.11
CA ALA A 152 -1.51 9.61 7.04
C ALA A 152 -1.92 8.14 6.84
N TRP A 153 -2.49 7.56 7.89
CA TRP A 153 -3.16 6.26 7.89
C TRP A 153 -4.64 6.46 8.27
N LEU A 154 -5.52 5.97 7.41
CA LEU A 154 -6.96 5.91 7.66
C LEU A 154 -7.31 4.52 8.17
N ASP A 155 -8.02 4.45 9.28
CA ASP A 155 -8.38 3.18 9.90
C ASP A 155 -9.29 2.32 9.00
N ARG A 156 -9.47 1.06 9.40
CA ARG A 156 -10.33 0.11 8.68
C ARG A 156 -11.80 0.52 8.58
N SER A 157 -12.27 1.38 9.48
CA SER A 157 -13.65 1.88 9.48
C SER A 157 -13.83 3.04 8.49
N GLY A 158 -12.73 3.69 8.10
CA GLY A 158 -12.73 4.88 7.28
C GLY A 158 -13.19 6.13 8.03
N THR A 159 -13.16 6.11 9.37
CA THR A 159 -13.68 7.22 10.20
C THR A 159 -12.62 7.89 11.06
N GLY A 160 -11.53 7.22 11.41
CA GLY A 160 -10.39 7.80 12.11
C GLY A 160 -9.17 7.93 11.21
N LEU A 161 -8.62 9.15 11.14
CA LEU A 161 -7.38 9.48 10.43
C LEU A 161 -6.26 9.77 11.44
N TRP A 162 -5.09 9.20 11.20
CA TRP A 162 -3.88 9.45 11.99
C TRP A 162 -2.79 9.96 11.05
N ARG A 163 -2.34 11.19 11.27
CA ARG A 163 -1.25 11.79 10.52
C ARG A 163 0.09 11.31 11.06
N PHE A 164 1.08 11.32 10.17
CA PHE A 164 2.47 11.08 10.51
C PHE A 164 3.25 12.41 10.50
N PRO A 165 4.31 12.54 11.31
CA PRO A 165 5.17 13.70 11.30
C PRO A 165 5.84 13.91 9.93
N THR A 166 5.82 15.15 9.43
CA THR A 166 6.41 15.53 8.15
C THR A 166 7.45 16.66 8.25
N ALA A 167 7.63 17.27 9.43
CA ALA A 167 8.44 18.47 9.61
C ALA A 167 9.91 18.30 9.20
N ASP A 168 10.50 17.14 9.47
CA ASP A 168 11.91 16.85 9.19
C ASP A 168 12.07 15.91 7.97
N ALA A 169 11.06 15.83 7.11
CA ALA A 169 11.04 14.86 6.03
C ALA A 169 11.65 15.44 4.74
N PRO A 170 12.83 14.97 4.28
CA PRO A 170 13.56 15.60 3.18
C PRO A 170 12.78 15.68 1.86
N ALA A 171 11.86 14.73 1.61
CA ALA A 171 11.06 14.73 0.38
C ALA A 171 10.03 15.88 0.33
N LEU A 172 9.81 16.58 1.45
CA LEU A 172 8.94 17.74 1.59
C LEU A 172 9.71 19.02 1.96
N ASP A 173 11.04 19.03 1.82
CA ASP A 173 11.83 20.24 2.04
C ASP A 173 11.30 21.42 1.21
N GLY A 174 11.07 22.56 1.86
CA GLY A 174 10.50 23.75 1.24
C GLY A 174 9.00 23.70 0.96
N VAL A 175 8.30 22.61 1.30
CA VAL A 175 6.83 22.52 1.21
C VAL A 175 6.22 23.04 2.50
N ALA A 176 5.40 24.09 2.40
CA ALA A 176 4.74 24.67 3.56
C ALA A 176 3.70 23.70 4.18
N PRO A 177 3.51 23.67 5.52
CA PRO A 177 2.59 22.74 6.18
C PRO A 177 1.14 22.80 5.68
N ASP A 178 0.64 23.99 5.32
CA ASP A 178 -0.71 24.17 4.77
C ASP A 178 -0.87 23.53 3.38
N VAL A 179 0.20 23.47 2.59
CA VAL A 179 0.23 22.75 1.31
C VAL A 179 0.16 21.24 1.54
N VAL A 180 0.85 20.73 2.56
CA VAL A 180 0.76 19.30 2.95
C VAL A 180 -0.66 18.94 3.39
N ASP A 181 -1.27 19.76 4.24
CA ASP A 181 -2.64 19.55 4.72
C ASP A 181 -3.66 19.61 3.57
N ARG A 182 -3.51 20.55 2.62
CA ARG A 182 -4.35 20.63 1.42
C ARG A 182 -4.18 19.40 0.52
N ALA A 183 -2.95 18.99 0.25
CA ALA A 183 -2.67 17.81 -0.58
C ALA A 183 -3.24 16.53 0.06
N LEU A 184 -3.12 16.38 1.38
CA LEU A 184 -3.73 15.27 2.13
C LEU A 184 -5.26 15.30 2.03
N ALA A 185 -5.88 16.47 2.23
CA ALA A 185 -7.33 16.62 2.13
C ALA A 185 -7.86 16.30 0.72
N ASP A 186 -7.20 16.81 -0.33
CA ASP A 186 -7.53 16.53 -1.72
C ASP A 186 -7.41 15.05 -2.05
N ALA A 187 -6.36 14.37 -1.57
CA ALA A 187 -6.19 12.94 -1.75
C ALA A 187 -7.30 12.13 -1.08
N LEU A 188 -7.72 12.50 0.13
CA LEU A 188 -8.81 11.84 0.86
C LEU A 188 -10.16 12.04 0.17
N VAL A 189 -10.48 13.27 -0.24
CA VAL A 189 -11.70 13.58 -1.00
C VAL A 189 -11.70 12.88 -2.36
N GLY A 190 -10.54 12.80 -3.01
CA GLY A 190 -10.32 12.08 -4.26
C GLY A 190 -10.74 10.61 -4.20
N ILE A 191 -10.63 9.94 -3.04
CA ILE A 191 -11.12 8.57 -2.86
C ILE A 191 -12.60 8.46 -3.20
N VAL A 192 -13.40 9.45 -2.78
CA VAL A 192 -14.84 9.47 -3.04
C VAL A 192 -15.13 9.97 -4.46
N ARG A 193 -14.49 11.07 -4.87
CA ARG A 193 -14.71 11.67 -6.20
C ARG A 193 -14.34 10.76 -7.36
N HIS A 194 -13.31 9.93 -7.21
CA HIS A 194 -12.91 8.95 -8.22
C HIS A 194 -13.67 7.62 -8.10
N GLY A 195 -14.76 7.58 -7.33
CA GLY A 195 -15.65 6.42 -7.24
C GLY A 195 -15.10 5.22 -6.46
N ARG A 196 -13.94 5.34 -5.80
CA ARG A 196 -13.37 4.25 -4.97
C ARG A 196 -14.21 4.02 -3.70
N ARG A 197 -14.95 5.04 -3.25
CA ARG A 197 -16.00 4.94 -2.21
C ARG A 197 -17.18 5.84 -2.58
N ARG A 198 -18.40 5.45 -2.20
CA ARG A 198 -19.61 6.28 -2.41
C ARG A 198 -19.67 7.49 -1.47
N SER A 199 -19.13 7.34 -0.27
CA SER A 199 -19.07 8.37 0.76
C SER A 199 -17.99 8.04 1.80
N MET A 200 -17.56 9.06 2.53
CA MET A 200 -16.67 8.95 3.69
C MET A 200 -17.13 9.95 4.76
N GLU A 201 -17.21 9.53 6.02
CA GLU A 201 -17.47 10.39 7.18
C GLU A 201 -16.26 10.29 8.12
N LEU A 202 -15.41 11.31 8.08
CA LEU A 202 -14.26 11.42 8.96
C LEU A 202 -14.70 12.00 10.30
N ARG A 203 -14.60 11.19 11.36
CA ARG A 203 -15.04 11.51 12.71
C ARG A 203 -13.91 12.05 13.56
N THR A 204 -12.72 11.48 13.43
CA THR A 204 -11.55 11.90 14.21
C THR A 204 -10.32 12.08 13.34
N VAL A 205 -9.49 13.04 13.74
CA VAL A 205 -8.14 13.30 13.21
C VAL A 205 -7.20 13.39 14.40
N ASP A 206 -6.21 12.52 14.45
CA ASP A 206 -5.21 12.43 15.54
C ASP A 206 -5.82 12.26 16.94
N GLY A 207 -6.98 11.59 17.01
CA GLY A 207 -7.73 11.37 18.26
C GLY A 207 -8.73 12.46 18.60
N GLU A 208 -8.67 13.63 17.96
CA GLU A 208 -9.58 14.75 18.19
C GLU A 208 -10.75 14.75 17.19
N PRO A 209 -11.91 15.36 17.52
CA PRO A 209 -13.01 15.50 16.57
C PRO A 209 -12.57 16.18 15.27
N ALA A 210 -12.91 15.60 14.12
CA ALA A 210 -12.42 16.05 12.83
C ALA A 210 -12.73 17.53 12.53
N ARG A 211 -13.87 18.03 13.03
CA ARG A 211 -14.33 19.42 12.83
C ARG A 211 -13.47 20.48 13.53
N THR A 212 -12.85 20.13 14.64
CA THR A 212 -12.03 21.03 15.46
C THR A 212 -10.54 20.78 15.26
N SER A 213 -10.19 19.79 14.44
CA SER A 213 -8.80 19.46 14.13
C SER A 213 -8.13 20.53 13.27
N SER A 214 -6.79 20.60 13.32
CA SER A 214 -6.03 21.52 12.46
C SER A 214 -6.22 21.24 10.96
N LEU A 215 -6.63 20.02 10.59
CA LEU A 215 -6.89 19.62 9.20
C LEU A 215 -8.29 20.03 8.71
N ALA A 216 -9.20 20.44 9.61
CA ALA A 216 -10.58 20.78 9.25
C ALA A 216 -10.70 21.85 8.14
N PRO A 217 -9.95 22.97 8.18
CA PRO A 217 -10.03 23.98 7.12
C PRO A 217 -9.67 23.43 5.74
N ALA A 218 -8.62 22.59 5.66
CA ALA A 218 -8.19 21.96 4.41
C ALA A 218 -9.25 20.97 3.88
N LEU A 219 -9.85 20.16 4.76
CA LEU A 219 -10.93 19.23 4.39
C LEU A 219 -12.17 19.97 3.87
N LEU A 220 -12.57 21.06 4.52
CA LEU A 220 -13.71 21.88 4.08
C LEU A 220 -13.41 22.53 2.72
N GLN A 221 -12.20 23.08 2.52
CA GLN A 221 -11.78 23.64 1.23
C GLN A 221 -11.73 22.59 0.11
N ALA A 222 -11.31 21.36 0.41
CA ALA A 222 -11.29 20.25 -0.54
C ALA A 222 -12.72 19.79 -0.95
N GLY A 223 -13.75 20.15 -0.18
CA GLY A 223 -15.15 19.88 -0.47
C GLY A 223 -15.83 18.91 0.49
N CYS A 224 -15.26 18.69 1.68
CA CYS A 224 -16.03 18.08 2.77
C CYS A 224 -17.09 19.08 3.29
N SER A 225 -18.20 18.56 3.77
CA SER A 225 -19.24 19.31 4.45
C SER A 225 -19.43 18.82 5.89
N ASP A 226 -20.09 19.62 6.71
CA ASP A 226 -20.47 19.20 8.05
C ASP A 226 -21.53 18.08 8.00
N GLY A 227 -21.20 16.92 8.57
CA GLY A 227 -22.13 15.79 8.76
C GLY A 227 -22.84 15.82 10.10
N TYR A 228 -23.29 14.66 10.60
CA TYR A 228 -23.78 14.52 11.98
C TYR A 228 -22.65 14.19 12.95
N ARG A 229 -21.79 13.20 12.62
CA ARG A 229 -20.73 12.73 13.52
C ARG A 229 -19.33 13.23 13.15
N GLY A 230 -19.18 13.97 12.06
CA GLY A 230 -17.88 14.40 11.56
C GLY A 230 -17.97 15.17 10.24
N LEU A 231 -16.84 15.30 9.56
CA LEU A 231 -16.75 15.88 8.22
C LEU A 231 -17.05 14.81 7.17
N VAL A 232 -17.91 15.12 6.21
CA VAL A 232 -18.43 14.17 5.23
C VAL A 232 -18.06 14.60 3.82
N VAL A 233 -17.69 13.62 3.01
CA VAL A 233 -17.65 13.76 1.55
C VAL A 233 -18.50 12.64 0.92
N GLN A 234 -19.31 12.99 -0.08
CA GLN A 234 -20.14 12.04 -0.84
C GLN A 234 -19.98 12.32 -2.34
N VAL A 235 -20.23 11.30 -3.16
CA VAL A 235 -20.38 11.53 -4.61
C VAL A 235 -21.66 12.33 -4.82
N ASP A 236 -21.58 13.48 -5.50
CA ASP A 236 -22.75 14.29 -5.80
C ASP A 236 -23.79 13.45 -6.57
N GLY A 237 -24.91 13.13 -5.92
CA GLY A 237 -26.03 12.40 -6.54
C GLY A 237 -26.83 13.22 -7.56
N ARG A 238 -26.37 14.42 -7.96
CA ARG A 238 -27.12 15.37 -8.80
C ARG A 238 -27.03 15.10 -10.30
N ALA A 239 -26.39 14.03 -10.76
CA ALA A 239 -26.28 13.71 -12.19
C ALA A 239 -27.21 12.58 -12.70
N SER A 240 -28.20 12.08 -11.93
CA SER A 240 -29.09 10.99 -12.41
C SER A 240 -30.61 11.23 -12.24
N ARG A 241 -31.08 12.49 -12.22
CA ARG A 241 -32.53 12.81 -12.17
C ARG A 241 -33.02 13.81 -13.22
N ALA A 242 -32.27 14.04 -14.30
CA ALA A 242 -32.67 14.97 -15.36
C ALA A 242 -33.05 14.32 -16.71
N ASP A 243 -33.07 12.98 -16.80
CA ASP A 243 -33.67 12.27 -17.95
C ASP A 243 -34.68 11.24 -17.43
N GLY A 244 -35.96 11.54 -17.57
CA GLY A 244 -37.05 10.62 -17.23
C GLY A 244 -38.19 11.24 -16.45
N ALA A 245 -38.90 12.19 -17.06
CA ALA A 245 -40.37 12.34 -17.01
C ALA A 245 -40.79 13.48 -17.94
#